data_AF-A0A1V2DPU9-F1
#
_entry.id   AF-A0A1V2DPU9-F1
#
_cell.length_a   1.000
_cell.length_b   1.000
_cell.length_c   1.000
_cell.angle_alpha   90.00
_cell.angle_beta   90.00
_cell.angle_gamma   90.00
#
_symmetry.space_group_name_H-M   'P 1'
#
loop_
_entity.id
_entity.type
_entity.pdbx_description
1 polymer ?
#
loop_
_entity_poly.entity_id
_entity_poly.type
_entity_poly.pdbx_seq_one_letter_code
_entity_poly.pdbx_strand_id
1 'polypeptide(L)' 'MTMIRTVRNPRTDQPRVVLNIIAVVLFIGAAMEFDFPEAKIEPSHELVCPLIQTEIQDESGTYTAARQRCFWAVR' A
#
# COMPACT_ATOMS: atom_id res chain seq x y z
N MET A 1 -10.55 54.60 -32.09
CA MET A 1 -9.31 54.03 -31.51
C MET A 1 -9.62 53.67 -30.06
N THR A 2 -10.06 52.45 -29.80
CA THR A 2 -10.54 52.02 -28.47
C THR A 2 -9.38 51.45 -27.67
N MET A 3 -9.01 52.14 -26.59
CA MET A 3 -7.98 51.72 -25.64
C MET A 3 -8.48 50.49 -24.85
N ILE A 4 -7.87 49.33 -25.06
CA ILE A 4 -8.06 48.16 -24.21
C ILE A 4 -7.34 48.45 -22.89
N ARG A 5 -8.09 48.85 -21.87
CA ARG A 5 -7.57 48.90 -20.49
C ARG A 5 -7.36 47.46 -20.03
N THR A 6 -6.10 47.02 -19.97
CA THR A 6 -5.72 45.81 -19.26
C THR A 6 -6.03 46.01 -17.79
N VAL A 7 -7.06 45.31 -17.29
CA VAL A 7 -7.38 45.28 -15.86
C VAL A 7 -6.25 44.55 -15.16
N ARG A 8 -5.27 45.30 -14.64
CA ARG A 8 -4.27 44.74 -13.74
C ARG A 8 -4.99 44.43 -12.42
N ASN A 9 -5.29 43.16 -12.20
CA ASN A 9 -5.93 42.69 -10.97
C ASN A 9 -4.97 42.96 -9.78
N PRO A 10 -5.35 43.79 -8.78
CA PRO A 10 -4.49 44.14 -7.65
C PRO A 10 -4.35 43.01 -6.61
N ARG A 11 -4.85 41.80 -6.89
CA ARG A 11 -4.82 40.63 -5.99
C ARG A 11 -3.67 39.65 -6.24
N THR A 12 -2.62 40.03 -6.97
CA THR A 12 -1.51 39.13 -7.31
C THR A 12 -0.46 39.02 -6.19
N ASP A 13 -0.89 38.57 -5.00
CA ASP A 13 -0.01 37.78 -4.10
C ASP A 13 0.04 36.30 -4.53
N GLN A 14 -0.61 35.97 -5.66
CA GLN A 14 -0.59 34.67 -6.32
C GLN A 14 0.81 34.02 -6.43
N PRO A 15 1.91 34.73 -6.77
CA PRO A 15 3.23 34.10 -6.79
C PRO A 15 3.69 33.67 -5.40
N ARG A 16 3.37 34.40 -4.33
CA ARG A 16 3.72 34.03 -2.95
C ARG A 16 2.91 32.83 -2.46
N VAL A 17 1.62 32.78 -2.80
CA VAL A 17 0.76 31.63 -2.45
C VAL A 17 1.26 30.37 -3.12
N VAL A 18 1.61 30.43 -4.41
CA VAL A 18 2.18 29.29 -5.14
C VAL A 18 3.50 28.84 -4.52
N LEU A 19 4.38 29.77 -4.14
CA LEU A 19 5.67 29.46 -3.52
C LEU A 19 5.51 28.78 -2.14
N ASN A 20 4.54 29.23 -1.34
CA ASN A 20 4.21 28.60 -0.07
C ASN A 20 3.66 27.18 -0.25
N ILE A 21 2.81 26.95 -1.25
CA ILE A 21 2.30 25.61 -1.56
C ILE A 21 3.44 24.67 -1.95
N ILE A 22 4.36 25.13 -2.81
CA ILE A 22 5.54 24.33 -3.20
C ILE A 22 6.41 24.00 -1.98
N ALA A 23 6.66 24.97 -1.10
CA ALA A 23 7.44 24.75 0.12
C ALA A 23 6.80 23.70 1.04
N VAL A 24 5.47 23.73 1.20
CA VAL A 24 4.73 22.74 2.00
C VAL A 24 4.81 21.34 1.38
N VAL A 25 4.68 21.23 0.06
CA VAL A 25 4.77 19.93 -0.64
C VAL A 25 6.17 19.33 -0.49
N LEU A 26 7.22 20.13 -0.66
CA LEU A 26 8.61 19.68 -0.46
C LEU A 26 8.88 19.22 0.97
N PHE A 27 8.35 19.95 1.97
CA PHE A 27 8.50 19.60 3.37
C PHE A 27 7.81 18.27 3.72
N ILE A 28 6.58 18.07 3.24
CA ILE A 28 5.85 16.81 3.47
C ILE A 28 6.53 15.64 2.75
N GLY A 29 6.98 15.85 1.51
CA GLY A 29 7.73 14.84 0.75
C GLY A 29 8.99 14.39 1.48
N ALA A 30 9.80 15.33 1.97
CA ALA A 30 10.98 15.03 2.77
C ALA A 30 10.64 14.33 4.10
N ALA A 31 9.50 14.65 4.72
CA ALA A 31 9.04 13.96 5.92
C ALA A 31 8.53 12.53 5.66
N MET A 32 8.17 12.20 4.42
CA MET A 32 7.76 10.84 4.04
C MET A 32 8.93 9.94 3.64
N GLU A 33 10.10 10.50 3.34
CA GLU A 33 11.33 9.74 3.06
C GLU A 33 11.96 9.11 4.31
N PHE A 34 11.40 9.34 5.50
CA PHE A 34 11.81 8.60 6.68
C PHE A 34 11.35 7.14 6.57
N ASP A 35 12.31 6.26 6.30
CA ASP A 35 12.13 4.81 6.42
C ASP A 35 11.59 4.51 7.81
N PHE A 36 10.31 4.13 7.87
CA PHE A 36 9.75 3.58 9.10
C PHE A 36 10.53 2.32 9.45
N PRO A 37 10.99 2.17 10.71
CA PRO A 37 11.62 0.93 11.11
C PRO A 37 10.60 -0.19 10.92
N GLU A 38 10.90 -1.13 10.03
CA GLU A 38 10.10 -2.34 9.87
C GLU A 38 10.01 -3.01 11.24
N ALA A 39 8.78 -3.14 11.73
CA ALA A 39 8.53 -3.88 12.95
C ALA A 39 8.94 -5.34 12.67
N LYS A 40 10.13 -5.74 13.14
CA LYS A 40 10.60 -7.13 13.18
C LYS A 40 9.82 -7.91 14.24
N ILE A 41 8.50 -7.86 14.16
CA ILE A 41 7.63 -8.74 14.92
C ILE A 41 7.76 -10.07 14.20
N GLU A 42 8.72 -10.89 14.64
CA GLU A 42 8.70 -12.31 14.31
C GLU A 42 7.31 -12.83 14.67
N PRO A 43 6.55 -13.38 13.72
CA PRO A 43 5.22 -13.89 14.02
C PRO A 43 5.38 -15.01 15.07
N SER A 44 4.70 -14.86 16.21
CA SER A 44 4.72 -15.85 17.30
C SER A 44 4.14 -17.21 16.88
N HIS A 45 3.44 -17.24 15.74
CA HIS A 45 2.83 -18.43 15.17
C HIS A 45 3.18 -18.53 13.69
N GLU A 46 3.78 -19.65 13.31
CA GLU A 46 4.08 -20.00 11.93
C GLU A 46 2.87 -20.76 11.34
N LEU A 47 2.36 -20.31 10.19
CA LEU A 47 1.38 -21.09 9.44
C LEU A 47 2.10 -22.19 8.69
N VAL A 48 1.88 -23.43 9.09
CA VAL A 48 2.39 -24.60 8.36
C VAL A 48 1.23 -25.18 7.55
N CYS A 49 1.37 -25.17 6.22
CA CYS A 49 0.36 -25.68 5.30
C CYS A 49 0.87 -26.92 4.53
N PRO A 50 0.88 -28.10 5.16
CA PRO A 50 1.28 -29.32 4.46
C PRO A 50 0.27 -29.67 3.36
N LEU A 51 0.79 -30.17 2.24
CA LEU A 51 -0.01 -30.76 1.18
C LEU A 51 -0.40 -32.18 1.62
N ILE A 52 -1.65 -32.37 2.02
CA ILE A 52 -2.17 -33.67 2.47
C ILE A 52 -2.76 -34.36 1.25
N GLN A 53 -2.20 -35.51 0.87
CA GLN A 53 -2.85 -36.37 -0.11
C GLN A 53 -3.90 -37.20 0.62
N THR A 54 -5.17 -36.92 0.36
CA THR A 54 -6.28 -37.72 0.88
C THR A 54 -6.72 -38.70 -0.19
N GLU A 55 -6.68 -39.99 0.12
CA GLU A 55 -7.30 -41.02 -0.71
C GLU A 55 -8.81 -40.96 -0.52
N ILE A 56 -9.54 -40.74 -1.61
CA ILE A 56 -10.99 -40.70 -1.65
C ILE A 56 -11.43 -41.94 -2.41
N GLN A 57 -12.41 -42.66 -1.85
CA GLN A 57 -12.99 -43.85 -2.48
C GLN A 57 -14.46 -43.58 -2.75
N ASP A 58 -14.79 -43.41 -4.03
CA ASP A 58 -16.15 -43.26 -4.51
C ASP A 58 -16.55 -44.46 -5.39
N GLU A 59 -17.77 -44.47 -5.92
CA GLU A 59 -18.29 -45.52 -6.81
C GLU A 59 -17.43 -45.71 -8.09
N SER A 60 -16.62 -44.69 -8.43
CA SER A 60 -15.71 -44.66 -9.58
C SER A 60 -14.31 -45.25 -9.30
N GLY A 61 -14.01 -45.64 -8.06
CA GLY A 61 -12.71 -46.17 -7.64
C GLY A 61 -11.96 -45.30 -6.63
N THR A 62 -10.74 -45.71 -6.27
CA THR A 62 -9.84 -45.00 -5.34
C THR A 62 -8.96 -44.01 -6.10
N TYR A 63 -8.99 -42.74 -5.71
CA TYR A 63 -8.11 -41.71 -6.26
C TYR A 63 -7.56 -40.80 -5.16
N THR A 64 -6.32 -40.34 -5.34
CA THR A 64 -5.67 -39.41 -4.41
C THR A 64 -5.99 -37.98 -4.79
N ALA A 65 -6.68 -37.25 -3.92
CA ALA A 65 -6.90 -35.82 -4.05
C ALA A 65 -5.93 -35.06 -3.14
N ALA A 66 -5.19 -34.10 -3.69
CA ALA A 66 -4.37 -33.20 -2.89
C ALA A 66 -5.26 -32.15 -2.21
N ARG A 67 -5.25 -32.11 -0.87
CA ARG A 67 -5.91 -31.10 -0.06
C ARG A 67 -4.85 -30.36 0.77
N GLN A 68 -4.85 -29.04 0.72
CA GLN A 68 -4.04 -28.23 1.63
C GLN A 68 -4.86 -27.94 2.89
N ARG A 69 -4.26 -28.17 4.06
CA ARG A 69 -4.79 -27.70 5.35
C ARG A 69 -3.69 -26.92 6.04
N CYS A 70 -4.04 -25.77 6.59
CA CYS A 70 -3.11 -24.93 7.33
C CYS A 70 -3.35 -25.07 8.82
N PHE A 71 -2.28 -25.22 9.59
CA PHE A 71 -2.32 -25.30 11.03
C PHE A 71 -1.42 -24.22 11.62
N TRP A 72 -1.86 -23.60 12.70
CA TRP A 72 -1.02 -22.73 13.49
C TRP A 72 -0.04 -23.61 14.28
N ALA A 73 1.25 -23.53 13.96
CA ALA A 73 2.28 -24.18 14.76
C ALA A 73 2.63 -23.26 15.94
N VAL A 74 2.45 -23.78 17.15
CA VAL A 74 3.06 -23.19 18.35
C VAL A 74 4.49 -23.72 18.39
N ARG A 75 5.46 -22.80 18.40
CA ARG A 75 6.89 -23.11 18.34
C ARG A 75 7.38 -23.79 19.62
#